data_AF-A0A519RJ41-F1
#
_entry.id   AF-A0A519RJ41-F1
#
_cell.length_a   1.000
_cell.length_b   1.000
_cell.length_c   1.000
_cell.angle_alpha   90.00
_cell.angle_beta   90.00
_cell.angle_gamma   90.00
#
_symmetry.space_group_name_H-M   'P 1'
#
loop_
_entity.id
_entity.type
_entity.pdbx_description
1 polymer ?
#
loop_
_entity_poly.entity_id
_entity_poly.type
_entity_poly.pdbx_seq_one_letter_code
_entity_poly.pdbx_strand_id
1 'polypeptide(L)'
;MTNPQSPNSEAFNLSIVSSLNPTAEASIFGYTVEVLHCIHSLHRTNAIAKQLNSDFNLPADILYQAIQHLLDAAPFSGQQLSSYFHTQQTMEEFHRTLEDSVQTSLEVHLPYAVDFMLLGLTAATYSGLTVENRTNLHQQYETLFWELLQKDRSVAQFINEAQKLLTVL
;
A
#
# COMPACT_ATOMS: atom_id res chain seq x y z
N MET A 1 -16.76 53.38 -35.57
CA MET A 1 -16.53 52.82 -34.23
C MET A 1 -16.91 51.35 -34.28
N THR A 2 -15.94 50.47 -34.49
CA THR A 2 -16.13 49.02 -34.65
C THR A 2 -15.21 48.31 -33.69
N ASN A 3 -15.81 47.48 -32.81
CA ASN A 3 -15.16 46.69 -31.77
C ASN A 3 -14.07 45.77 -32.34
N PRO A 4 -12.93 45.59 -31.63
CA PRO A 4 -11.99 44.53 -31.95
C PRO A 4 -12.55 43.17 -31.48
N GLN A 5 -12.47 42.17 -32.36
CA GLN A 5 -12.80 40.77 -32.05
C GLN A 5 -11.76 40.21 -31.07
N SER A 6 -12.23 39.68 -29.93
CA SER A 6 -11.43 38.85 -29.02
C SER A 6 -11.10 37.50 -29.66
N PRO A 7 -9.92 36.93 -29.37
CA PRO A 7 -9.50 35.66 -29.95
C PRO A 7 -10.29 34.50 -29.34
N ASN A 8 -10.57 33.51 -30.19
CA ASN A 8 -11.13 32.20 -29.89
C ASN A 8 -10.71 31.69 -28.50
N SER A 9 -11.68 31.62 -27.59
CA SER A 9 -11.57 30.72 -26.45
C SER A 9 -11.63 29.30 -27.02
N GLU A 10 -10.48 28.66 -27.14
CA GLU A 10 -10.43 27.21 -27.26
C GLU A 10 -11.25 26.66 -26.09
N ALA A 11 -12.41 26.09 -26.43
CA ALA A 11 -13.20 25.34 -25.48
C ALA A 11 -12.29 24.22 -24.97
N PHE A 12 -11.78 24.38 -23.76
CA PHE A 12 -11.15 23.30 -23.02
C PHE A 12 -12.15 22.15 -23.04
N ASN A 13 -11.78 21.09 -23.75
CA ASN A 13 -12.60 19.92 -23.93
C ASN A 13 -12.73 19.23 -22.56
N LEU A 14 -13.73 19.65 -21.79
CA LEU A 14 -14.13 19.08 -20.49
C LEU A 14 -14.62 17.61 -20.61
N SER A 15 -14.55 17.02 -21.81
CA SER A 15 -14.91 15.64 -22.08
C SER A 15 -13.91 14.61 -21.53
N ILE A 16 -12.82 15.02 -20.88
CA ILE A 16 -11.90 14.11 -20.17
C ILE A 16 -12.33 13.88 -18.71
N VAL A 17 -13.31 14.63 -18.19
CA VAL A 17 -13.72 14.54 -16.77
C VAL A 17 -14.83 13.48 -16.54
N SER A 18 -15.28 12.77 -17.58
CA SER A 18 -16.46 11.90 -17.50
C SER A 18 -16.21 10.45 -17.08
N SER A 19 -15.19 10.15 -16.27
CA SER A 19 -15.00 8.79 -15.74
C SER A 19 -14.33 8.72 -14.37
N LEU A 20 -14.48 9.74 -13.53
CA LEU A 20 -13.86 9.77 -12.21
C LEU A 20 -14.93 9.56 -11.12
N ASN A 21 -14.75 8.52 -10.30
CA ASN A 21 -15.56 8.25 -9.11
C ASN A 21 -14.89 8.94 -7.90
N PRO A 22 -15.41 10.08 -7.41
CA PRO A 22 -14.71 10.91 -6.42
C PRO A 22 -14.42 10.17 -5.09
N THR A 23 -15.24 9.18 -4.76
CA THR A 23 -15.06 8.35 -3.55
C THR A 23 -13.87 7.42 -3.69
N ALA A 24 -13.65 6.85 -4.89
CA ALA A 24 -12.52 5.96 -5.15
C ALA A 24 -11.20 6.75 -5.17
N GLU A 25 -11.18 7.95 -5.75
CA GLU A 25 -10.00 8.83 -5.77
C GLU A 25 -9.59 9.27 -4.37
N ALA A 26 -10.56 9.70 -3.55
CA ALA A 26 -10.30 10.08 -2.17
C ALA A 26 -9.71 8.91 -1.35
N SER A 27 -10.16 7.67 -1.58
CA SER A 27 -9.58 6.49 -0.95
C SER A 27 -8.16 6.21 -1.42
N ILE A 28 -7.89 6.24 -2.74
CA ILE A 28 -6.54 6.03 -3.29
C ILE A 28 -5.56 7.08 -2.76
N PHE A 29 -5.99 8.34 -2.68
CA PHE A 29 -5.19 9.39 -2.06
C PHE A 29 -4.89 9.10 -0.59
N GLY A 30 -5.91 8.70 0.19
CA GLY A 30 -5.73 8.29 1.59
C GLY A 30 -4.70 7.16 1.73
N TYR A 31 -4.84 6.11 0.94
CA TYR A 31 -3.89 4.98 0.94
C TYR A 31 -2.47 5.41 0.55
N THR A 32 -2.34 6.33 -0.40
CA THR A 32 -1.03 6.88 -0.80
C THR A 32 -0.38 7.64 0.36
N VAL A 33 -1.15 8.43 1.12
CA VAL A 33 -0.66 9.12 2.33
C VAL A 33 -0.16 8.12 3.37
N GLU A 34 -0.88 7.02 3.56
CA GLU A 34 -0.48 5.96 4.50
C GLU A 34 0.81 5.24 4.05
N VAL A 35 0.99 5.01 2.74
CA VAL A 35 2.26 4.51 2.21
C VAL A 35 3.41 5.51 2.43
N LEU A 36 3.17 6.81 2.24
CA LEU A 36 4.15 7.85 2.54
C LEU A 36 4.54 7.90 4.03
N HIS A 37 3.58 7.67 4.94
CA HIS A 37 3.88 7.54 6.37
C HIS A 37 4.76 6.33 6.65
N CYS A 38 4.50 5.18 6.01
CA CYS A 38 5.35 3.99 6.15
C CYS A 38 6.77 4.25 5.63
N ILE A 39 6.92 4.92 4.48
CA ILE A 39 8.22 5.36 3.95
C ILE A 39 8.95 6.27 4.95
N HIS A 40 8.24 7.22 5.55
CA HIS A 40 8.82 8.09 6.58
C HIS A 40 9.29 7.29 7.80
N SER A 41 8.48 6.35 8.28
CA SER A 41 8.85 5.43 9.36
C SER A 41 10.09 4.60 9.00
N LEU A 42 10.17 4.08 7.77
CA LEU A 42 11.33 3.34 7.28
C LEU A 42 12.61 4.18 7.29
N HIS A 43 12.54 5.44 6.85
CA HIS A 43 13.69 6.35 6.92
C HIS A 43 14.13 6.61 8.35
N ARG A 44 13.18 6.78 9.27
CA ARG A 44 13.48 6.91 10.71
C ARG A 44 14.15 5.65 11.26
N THR A 45 13.65 4.48 10.90
CA THR A 45 14.23 3.17 11.23
C THR A 45 15.69 3.06 10.77
N ASN A 46 15.97 3.37 9.50
CA ASN A 46 17.34 3.37 8.96
C ASN A 46 18.23 4.39 9.67
N ALA A 47 17.69 5.56 10.05
CA ALA A 47 18.44 6.56 10.79
C ALA A 47 18.81 6.09 12.21
N ILE A 48 17.87 5.43 12.91
CA ILE A 48 18.12 4.82 14.23
C ILE A 48 19.20 3.73 14.11
N ALA A 49 19.07 2.82 13.13
CA ALA A 49 20.06 1.78 12.88
C ALA A 49 21.47 2.36 12.68
N LYS A 50 21.59 3.42 11.87
CA LYS A 50 22.86 4.12 11.65
C LYS A 50 23.41 4.76 12.94
N GLN A 51 22.56 5.36 13.77
CA GLN A 51 22.98 5.92 15.07
C GLN A 51 23.51 4.84 16.03
N LEU A 52 22.99 3.62 15.91
CA LEU A 52 23.43 2.46 16.68
C LEU A 52 24.66 1.74 16.07
N ASN A 53 25.26 2.29 15.01
CA ASN A 53 26.33 1.65 14.23
C ASN A 53 25.95 0.26 13.68
N SER A 54 24.66 0.05 13.37
CA SER A 54 24.18 -1.14 12.67
C SER A 54 24.29 -0.95 11.16
N ASP A 55 24.65 -2.02 10.45
CA ASP A 55 24.66 -2.08 8.98
C ASP A 55 23.24 -2.23 8.39
N PHE A 56 22.21 -2.28 9.24
CA PHE A 56 20.82 -2.37 8.79
C PHE A 56 20.43 -1.14 7.98
N ASN A 57 20.05 -1.37 6.73
CA ASN A 57 19.49 -0.37 5.83
C ASN A 57 18.55 -1.05 4.83
N LEU A 58 17.28 -0.66 4.86
CA LEU A 58 16.27 -1.21 3.97
C LEU A 58 15.81 -0.12 2.97
N PRO A 59 15.92 -0.37 1.65
CA PRO A 59 15.55 0.62 0.63
C PRO A 59 14.03 0.80 0.56
N ALA A 60 13.59 2.04 0.31
CA ALA A 60 12.18 2.40 0.22
C ALA A 60 11.58 2.20 -1.19
N ASP A 61 12.38 1.77 -2.17
CA ASP A 61 12.01 1.76 -3.60
C ASP A 61 10.72 0.99 -3.88
N ILE A 62 10.51 -0.15 -3.21
CA ILE A 62 9.31 -0.97 -3.39
C ILE A 62 8.05 -0.29 -2.85
N LEU A 63 8.17 0.56 -1.82
CA LEU A 63 7.07 1.32 -1.26
C LEU A 63 6.70 2.50 -2.18
N TYR A 64 7.67 3.15 -2.81
CA TYR A 64 7.40 4.13 -3.86
C TYR A 64 6.74 3.49 -5.09
N GLN A 65 7.16 2.27 -5.46
CA GLN A 65 6.47 1.51 -6.51
C GLN A 65 5.02 1.19 -6.11
N ALA A 66 4.74 0.93 -4.83
CA ALA A 66 3.37 0.70 -4.37
C ALA A 66 2.48 1.90 -4.64
N ILE A 67 2.96 3.12 -4.37
CA ILE A 67 2.23 4.35 -4.70
C ILE A 67 1.92 4.43 -6.20
N GLN A 68 2.91 4.17 -7.06
CA GLN A 68 2.71 4.21 -8.51
C GLN A 68 1.62 3.21 -8.95
N HIS A 69 1.67 1.99 -8.45
CA HIS A 69 0.71 0.94 -8.77
C HIS A 69 -0.70 1.22 -8.23
N LEU A 70 -0.83 1.87 -7.06
CA LEU A 70 -2.11 2.36 -6.56
C LEU A 70 -2.72 3.42 -7.48
N LEU A 71 -1.90 4.37 -7.95
CA LEU A 71 -2.34 5.44 -8.87
C LEU A 71 -2.71 4.88 -10.26
N ASP A 72 -1.97 3.88 -10.74
CA ASP A 72 -2.22 3.23 -12.03
C ASP A 72 -3.33 2.17 -11.96
N ALA A 73 -3.87 1.89 -10.76
CA ALA A 73 -4.81 0.80 -10.50
C ALA A 73 -4.32 -0.56 -11.04
N ALA A 74 -3.01 -0.82 -10.91
CA ALA A 74 -2.34 -2.00 -11.44
C ALA A 74 -1.77 -2.86 -10.30
N PRO A 75 -1.97 -4.20 -10.32
CA PRO A 75 -1.36 -5.07 -9.33
C PRO A 75 0.16 -5.09 -9.45
N PHE A 76 0.83 -5.53 -8.39
CA PHE A 76 2.25 -5.88 -8.46
C PHE A 76 2.45 -7.18 -9.24
N SER A 77 3.60 -7.27 -9.93
CA SER A 77 4.12 -8.55 -10.40
C SER A 77 4.51 -9.46 -9.23
N GLY A 78 4.64 -10.77 -9.46
CA GLY A 78 5.04 -11.72 -8.42
C GLY A 78 6.40 -11.39 -7.76
N GLN A 79 7.36 -10.86 -8.52
CA GLN A 79 8.64 -10.41 -7.99
C GLN A 79 8.47 -9.17 -7.09
N GLN A 80 7.67 -8.19 -7.52
CA GLN A 80 7.38 -7.01 -6.71
C GLN A 80 6.64 -7.37 -5.42
N LEU A 81 5.64 -8.26 -5.48
CA LEU A 81 4.96 -8.79 -4.29
C LEU A 81 5.96 -9.44 -3.32
N SER A 82 6.87 -10.25 -3.83
CA SER A 82 7.89 -10.90 -3.01
C SER A 82 8.79 -9.87 -2.31
N SER A 83 9.31 -8.89 -3.06
CA SER A 83 10.12 -7.81 -2.50
C SER A 83 9.35 -6.97 -1.47
N TYR A 84 8.08 -6.70 -1.73
CA TYR A 84 7.22 -5.91 -0.86
C TYR A 84 6.97 -6.60 0.48
N PHE A 85 6.56 -7.87 0.48
CA PHE A 85 6.30 -8.59 1.72
C PHE A 85 7.58 -8.96 2.49
N HIS A 86 8.71 -9.16 1.80
CA HIS A 86 10.01 -9.23 2.48
C HIS A 86 10.39 -7.91 3.16
N THR A 87 10.08 -6.78 2.52
CA THR A 87 10.31 -5.44 3.09
C THR A 87 9.46 -5.26 4.35
N GLN A 88 8.16 -5.57 4.29
CA GLN A 88 7.28 -5.50 5.46
C GLN A 88 7.74 -6.43 6.60
N GLN A 89 8.08 -7.70 6.30
CA GLN A 89 8.59 -8.64 7.30
C GLN A 89 9.87 -8.12 7.97
N THR A 90 10.80 -7.57 7.18
CA THR A 90 12.06 -7.02 7.69
C THR A 90 11.83 -5.78 8.56
N MET A 91 10.89 -4.92 8.17
CA MET A 91 10.50 -3.73 8.96
C MET A 91 9.91 -4.13 10.31
N GLU A 92 9.00 -5.11 10.32
CA GLU A 92 8.39 -5.64 11.55
C GLU A 92 9.43 -6.31 12.46
N GLU A 93 10.33 -7.13 11.91
CA GLU A 93 11.40 -7.78 12.69
C GLU A 93 12.30 -6.76 13.39
N PHE A 94 12.71 -5.72 12.67
CA PHE A 94 13.51 -4.65 13.25
C PHE A 94 12.71 -3.87 14.30
N HIS A 95 11.42 -3.62 14.03
CA HIS A 95 10.56 -2.90 14.97
C HIS A 95 10.40 -3.65 16.29
N ARG A 96 10.10 -4.95 16.26
CA ARG A 96 10.03 -5.78 17.47
C ARG A 96 11.34 -5.79 18.26
N THR A 97 12.47 -5.86 17.55
CA THR A 97 13.80 -5.77 18.17
C THR A 97 13.99 -4.44 18.90
N LEU A 98 13.50 -3.34 18.32
CA LEU A 98 13.53 -2.02 18.97
C LEU A 98 12.54 -1.91 20.13
N GLU A 99 11.33 -2.45 20.02
CA GLU A 99 10.35 -2.47 21.11
C GLU A 99 10.90 -3.16 22.35
N ASP A 100 11.51 -4.34 22.16
CA ASP A 100 12.18 -5.10 23.23
C ASP A 100 13.32 -4.30 23.89
N SER A 101 13.94 -3.38 23.14
CA SER A 101 15.12 -2.63 23.58
C SER A 101 14.81 -1.23 24.13
N VAL A 102 13.78 -0.55 23.61
CA VAL A 102 13.54 0.89 23.82
C VAL A 102 12.10 1.18 24.27
N GLN A 103 11.22 0.17 24.36
CA GLN A 103 9.81 0.31 24.79
C GLN A 103 9.03 1.39 24.00
N THR A 104 9.26 1.47 22.69
CA THR A 104 8.59 2.43 21.81
C THR A 104 7.62 1.74 20.86
N SER A 105 6.32 2.03 20.93
CA SER A 105 5.35 1.55 19.94
C SER A 105 5.45 2.34 18.63
N LEU A 106 5.79 1.69 17.52
CA LEU A 106 5.59 2.24 16.17
C LEU A 106 4.62 1.32 15.42
N GLU A 107 3.50 1.88 14.97
CA GLU A 107 2.65 1.18 14.01
C GLU A 107 3.31 1.29 12.63
N VAL A 108 3.80 0.17 12.09
CA VAL A 108 4.53 0.11 10.81
C VAL A 108 3.73 -0.60 9.70
N HIS A 109 2.55 -1.15 10.04
CA HIS A 109 1.75 -1.91 9.09
C HIS A 109 1.00 -0.98 8.12
N LEU A 110 1.06 -1.28 6.82
CA LEU A 110 0.28 -0.60 5.78
C LEU A 110 -1.20 -1.03 5.81
N PRO A 111 -2.17 -0.20 5.41
CA PRO A 111 -3.57 -0.61 5.43
C PRO A 111 -3.82 -1.88 4.62
N TYR A 112 -4.68 -2.77 5.12
CA TYR A 112 -5.08 -3.98 4.38
C TYR A 112 -5.58 -3.67 2.96
N ALA A 113 -6.21 -2.50 2.76
CA ALA A 113 -6.65 -2.06 1.45
C ALA A 113 -5.50 -1.89 0.44
N VAL A 114 -4.33 -1.40 0.87
CA VAL A 114 -3.14 -1.28 0.02
C VAL A 114 -2.69 -2.67 -0.41
N ASP A 115 -2.53 -3.58 0.54
CA ASP A 115 -2.08 -4.95 0.26
C ASP A 115 -3.02 -5.65 -0.73
N PHE A 116 -4.34 -5.54 -0.52
CA PHE A 116 -5.33 -6.13 -1.43
C PHE A 116 -5.24 -5.56 -2.83
N MET A 117 -5.03 -4.25 -2.98
CA MET A 117 -4.87 -3.63 -4.31
C MET A 117 -3.61 -4.11 -5.02
N LEU A 118 -2.49 -4.20 -4.30
CA LEU A 118 -1.24 -4.72 -4.85
C LEU A 118 -1.35 -6.21 -5.22
N LEU A 119 -2.15 -6.98 -4.48
CA LEU A 119 -2.47 -8.38 -4.75
C LEU A 119 -3.48 -8.59 -5.91
N GLY A 120 -4.18 -7.53 -6.34
CA GLY A 120 -5.06 -7.54 -7.52
C GLY A 120 -6.53 -7.22 -7.28
N LEU A 121 -6.94 -6.87 -6.06
CA LEU A 121 -8.31 -6.42 -5.79
C LEU A 121 -8.49 -4.97 -6.23
N THR A 122 -9.47 -4.69 -7.09
CA THR A 122 -9.73 -3.29 -7.48
C THR A 122 -10.32 -2.48 -6.32
N ALA A 123 -10.04 -1.18 -6.29
CA ALA A 123 -10.64 -0.28 -5.30
C ALA A 123 -12.18 -0.29 -5.35
N ALA A 124 -12.76 -0.42 -6.56
CA ALA A 124 -14.20 -0.53 -6.75
C ALA A 124 -14.74 -1.81 -6.08
N THR A 125 -14.13 -2.97 -6.34
CA THR A 125 -14.53 -4.24 -5.73
C THR A 125 -14.44 -4.17 -4.21
N TYR A 126 -13.32 -3.67 -3.67
CA TYR A 126 -13.14 -3.53 -2.22
C TYR A 126 -14.18 -2.62 -1.56
N SER A 127 -14.47 -1.47 -2.19
CA SER A 127 -15.48 -0.53 -1.68
C SER A 127 -16.90 -1.09 -1.73
N GLY A 128 -17.17 -1.98 -2.68
CA GLY A 128 -18.47 -2.64 -2.86
C GLY A 128 -18.73 -3.80 -1.90
N LEU A 129 -17.73 -4.26 -1.14
CA LEU A 129 -17.91 -5.34 -0.16
C LEU A 129 -18.85 -4.90 0.96
N THR A 130 -19.74 -5.81 1.38
CA THR A 130 -20.50 -5.64 2.62
C THR A 130 -19.54 -5.51 3.81
N VAL A 131 -20.01 -4.89 4.90
CA VAL A 131 -19.21 -4.78 6.13
C VAL A 131 -18.78 -6.16 6.61
N GLU A 132 -19.71 -7.13 6.60
CA GLU A 132 -19.44 -8.52 6.99
C GLU A 132 -18.34 -9.17 6.14
N ASN A 133 -18.45 -9.10 4.80
CA ASN A 133 -17.45 -9.71 3.91
C ASN A 133 -16.08 -9.05 4.06
N ARG A 134 -16.05 -7.73 4.25
CA ARG A 134 -14.81 -6.98 4.46
C ARG A 134 -14.15 -7.33 5.80
N THR A 135 -14.94 -7.45 6.88
CA THR A 135 -14.43 -7.90 8.17
C THR A 135 -13.89 -9.33 8.09
N ASN A 136 -14.59 -10.23 7.42
CA ASN A 136 -14.13 -11.61 7.23
C ASN A 136 -12.84 -11.68 6.40
N LEU A 137 -12.75 -10.92 5.31
CA LEU A 137 -11.55 -10.81 4.50
C LEU A 137 -10.35 -10.31 5.34
N HIS A 138 -10.55 -9.28 6.15
CA HIS A 138 -9.51 -8.74 7.04
C HIS A 138 -9.02 -9.78 8.03
N GLN A 139 -9.94 -10.50 8.71
CA GLN A 139 -9.58 -11.53 9.69
C GLN A 139 -8.80 -12.69 9.09
N GLN A 140 -9.22 -13.17 7.90
CA GLN A 140 -8.52 -14.24 7.20
C GLN A 140 -7.13 -13.79 6.74
N TYR A 141 -7.03 -12.59 6.18
CA TYR A 141 -5.75 -12.03 5.75
C TYR A 141 -4.80 -11.79 6.92
N GLU A 142 -5.30 -11.22 8.02
CA GLU A 142 -4.53 -10.97 9.24
C GLU A 142 -3.92 -12.26 9.79
N THR A 143 -4.69 -13.35 9.81
CA THR A 143 -4.20 -14.67 10.22
C THR A 143 -3.01 -15.12 9.35
N LEU A 144 -3.15 -15.02 8.02
CA LEU A 144 -2.07 -15.38 7.09
C LEU A 144 -0.85 -14.48 7.24
N PHE A 145 -1.07 -13.18 7.46
CA PHE A 145 0.01 -12.21 7.63
C PHE A 145 0.77 -12.47 8.93
N TRP A 146 0.06 -12.83 10.00
CA TRP A 146 0.69 -13.17 11.27
C TRP A 146 1.56 -14.44 11.16
N GLU A 147 1.08 -15.47 10.46
CA GLU A 147 1.89 -16.67 10.14
C GLU A 147 3.14 -16.34 9.33
N LEU A 148 3.04 -15.39 8.39
CA LEU A 148 4.19 -14.87 7.66
C LEU A 148 5.19 -14.20 8.62
N LEU A 149 4.72 -13.35 9.53
CA LEU A 149 5.58 -12.64 10.48
C LEU A 149 6.31 -13.60 11.44
N GLN A 150 5.70 -14.71 11.83
CA GLN A 150 6.36 -15.74 12.65
C GLN A 150 7.26 -16.70 11.88
N LYS A 151 7.32 -16.58 10.55
CA LYS A 151 8.05 -17.50 9.67
C LYS A 151 7.48 -18.92 9.68
N ASP A 152 6.25 -19.10 10.15
CA ASP A 152 5.48 -20.35 9.98
C ASP A 152 5.05 -20.54 8.51
N ARG A 153 5.04 -19.44 7.75
CA ARG A 153 4.72 -19.39 6.32
C ARG A 153 5.79 -18.61 5.55
N SER A 154 6.22 -19.14 4.41
CA SER A 154 7.09 -18.40 3.48
C SER A 154 6.33 -17.30 2.74
N VAL A 155 7.03 -16.25 2.29
CA VAL A 155 6.45 -15.16 1.47
C VAL A 155 5.72 -15.70 0.24
N ALA A 156 6.28 -16.69 -0.46
CA ALA A 156 5.65 -17.28 -1.64
C ALA A 156 4.34 -18.02 -1.29
N GLN A 157 4.30 -18.77 -0.18
CA GLN A 157 3.07 -19.41 0.29
C GLN A 157 2.03 -18.38 0.73
N PHE A 158 2.46 -17.32 1.42
CA PHE A 158 1.59 -16.22 1.83
C PHE A 158 0.94 -15.54 0.63
N ILE A 159 1.71 -15.12 -0.37
CA ILE A 159 1.19 -14.46 -1.58
C ILE A 159 0.14 -15.35 -2.26
N ASN A 160 0.44 -16.64 -2.44
CA ASN A 160 -0.49 -17.57 -3.10
C ASN A 160 -1.81 -17.72 -2.33
N GLU A 161 -1.78 -17.88 -1.00
CA GLU A 161 -3.02 -18.00 -0.22
C GLU A 161 -3.78 -16.67 -0.13
N ALA A 162 -3.07 -15.55 0.04
CA ALA A 162 -3.68 -14.23 0.06
C ALA A 162 -4.40 -13.91 -1.26
N GLN A 163 -3.81 -14.26 -2.41
CA GLN A 163 -4.46 -14.12 -3.70
C GLN A 163 -5.72 -15.00 -3.84
N LYS A 164 -5.70 -16.23 -3.30
CA LYS A 164 -6.89 -17.09 -3.29
C LYS A 164 -8.03 -16.47 -2.48
N LEU A 165 -7.76 -15.84 -1.34
CA LEU A 165 -8.78 -15.14 -0.55
C LEU A 165 -9.53 -14.09 -1.40
N LEU A 166 -8.82 -13.41 -2.29
CA LEU A 166 -9.40 -12.36 -3.14
C LEU A 166 -10.25 -12.92 -4.29
N THR A 167 -10.02 -14.16 -4.72
CA THR A 167 -10.79 -14.80 -5.82
C THR A 167 -12.17 -15.31 -5.40
N VAL A 168 -12.47 -15.35 -4.10
CA VAL A 168 -13.73 -15.87 -3.54
C VAL A 168 -14.72 -14.71 -3.22
N LEU A 169 -14.32 -13.47 -3.49
CA LEU A 169 -15.09 -12.24 -3.28
C LEU A 169 -15.98 -11.89 -4.48
#